data_AF-A0A180EHK5-F1
#
_entry.id   AF-A0A180EHK5-F1
#
_cell.length_a   1.000
_cell.length_b   1.000
_cell.length_c   1.000
_cell.angle_alpha   90.00
_cell.angle_beta   90.00
_cell.angle_gamma   90.00
#
_symmetry.space_group_name_H-M   'P 1'
#
loop_
_entity.id
_entity.type
_entity.pdbx_description
1 polymer ?
#
loop_
_entity_poly.entity_id
_entity_poly.type
_entity_poly.pdbx_seq_one_letter_code
_entity_poly.pdbx_strand_id
1 'polypeptide(L)'
;MQQWVLRLSRVIGLALLLVTLTGALWPEGENQPVTLDLVVRQLGHDYLLARGDSTSRIPAVVREDGSYLLRLSAEVDYDLLAATAPITFAKAGLNQGYSLTLTDCASGEVFLGSAFPAPGFAGELVSGQPACIGRDQEARCANARVYFSSPQANPSPTGRYLLGGAGALLLIIGLAFRRSRLVEEHPTASAPSPVDGSVVAPPRIAEPEAVSTTPGVIRINDHCSLDPQSLELSTAAGADTITFREAKLLEYLSDNRNEVLPRARIHEAVWGEEGVLTGRSLDVFVSRLRKKIKEVPGVEIQTVHGIGYRFRVEG
;
A
#
# COMPACT_ATOMS: atom_id res chain seq x y z
N MET A 1 43.98 -8.24 15.96
CA MET A 1 42.59 -8.61 15.59
C MET A 1 41.51 -7.98 16.49
N GLN A 2 41.56 -8.07 17.83
CA GLN A 2 40.41 -7.72 18.70
C GLN A 2 39.82 -6.29 18.57
N GLN A 3 40.60 -5.25 18.26
CA GLN A 3 40.08 -3.88 18.23
C GLN A 3 39.06 -3.59 17.13
N TRP A 4 39.16 -4.27 15.97
CA TRP A 4 38.21 -4.06 14.86
C TRP A 4 36.85 -4.66 15.19
N VAL A 5 36.82 -5.87 15.77
CA VAL A 5 35.59 -6.54 16.24
C VAL A 5 34.84 -5.68 17.27
N LEU A 6 35.56 -5.06 18.20
CA LEU A 6 34.98 -4.15 19.22
C LEU A 6 34.45 -2.83 18.63
N ARG A 7 35.02 -2.34 17.51
CA ARG A 7 34.46 -1.18 16.80
C ARG A 7 33.21 -1.58 16.02
N LEU A 8 33.25 -2.73 15.35
CA LEU A 8 32.14 -3.27 14.57
C LEU A 8 30.91 -3.54 15.44
N SER A 9 31.08 -4.13 16.64
CA SER A 9 29.95 -4.40 17.55
C SER A 9 29.23 -3.13 18.03
N ARG A 10 29.95 -2.02 18.24
CA ARG A 10 29.36 -0.73 18.61
C ARG A 10 28.58 -0.09 17.45
N VAL A 11 29.11 -0.16 16.23
CA VAL A 11 28.43 0.37 15.04
C VAL A 11 27.15 -0.43 14.76
N ILE A 12 27.22 -1.76 14.82
CA ILE A 12 26.05 -2.64 14.66
C ILE A 12 25.03 -2.39 15.79
N GLY A 13 25.46 -2.33 17.05
CA GLY A 13 24.57 -2.08 18.18
C GLY A 13 23.87 -0.73 18.10
N LEU A 14 24.58 0.34 17.71
CA LEU A 14 24.00 1.67 17.50
C LEU A 14 23.03 1.71 16.31
N ALA A 15 23.38 1.04 15.20
CA ALA A 15 22.51 0.95 14.02
C ALA A 15 21.21 0.20 14.34
N LEU A 16 21.28 -0.92 15.05
CA LEU A 16 20.10 -1.67 15.48
C LEU A 16 19.21 -0.85 16.43
N LEU A 17 19.80 -0.12 17.38
CA LEU A 17 19.04 0.77 18.26
C LEU A 17 18.38 1.92 17.50
N LEU A 18 19.08 2.56 16.56
CA LEU A 18 18.53 3.60 15.69
C LEU A 18 17.39 3.08 14.82
N VAL A 19 17.52 1.89 14.21
CA VAL A 19 16.45 1.26 13.40
C VAL A 19 15.21 0.94 14.24
N THR A 20 15.37 0.55 15.51
CA THR A 20 14.22 0.35 16.40
C THR A 20 13.60 1.67 16.90
N LEU A 21 14.40 2.72 17.09
CA LEU A 21 13.93 4.06 17.46
C LEU A 21 13.18 4.75 16.31
N THR A 22 13.68 4.66 15.06
CA THR A 22 12.94 5.17 13.90
C THR A 22 11.68 4.34 13.62
N GLY A 23 11.74 3.03 13.82
CA GLY A 23 10.58 2.13 13.74
C GLY A 23 9.47 2.45 14.76
N ALA A 24 9.79 3.11 15.87
CA ALA A 24 8.82 3.57 16.88
C ALA A 24 8.32 5.01 16.63
N LEU A 25 8.97 5.75 15.73
CA LEU A 25 8.59 7.12 15.34
C LEU A 25 7.67 7.16 14.13
N TRP A 26 7.52 6.06 13.38
CA TRP A 26 6.46 5.93 12.39
C TRP A 26 5.13 5.66 13.09
N PRO A 27 4.11 6.53 12.95
CA PRO A 27 2.78 6.21 13.41
C PRO A 27 2.28 4.99 12.63
N GLU A 28 1.78 3.98 13.33
CA GLU A 28 0.95 2.96 12.68
C GLU A 28 -0.23 3.70 12.06
N GLY A 29 -0.45 3.51 10.77
CA GLY A 29 -1.48 4.24 10.02
C GLY A 29 -2.85 3.97 10.63
N GLU A 30 -3.38 4.95 11.36
CA GLU A 30 -4.71 4.89 11.96
C GLU A 30 -5.74 5.02 10.84
N ASN A 31 -5.94 3.92 10.12
CA ASN A 31 -7.07 3.71 9.24
C ASN A 31 -8.33 3.93 10.08
N GLN A 32 -8.96 5.10 9.93
CA GLN A 32 -10.23 5.36 10.59
C GLN A 32 -11.18 4.23 10.26
N PRO A 33 -11.74 3.52 11.26
CA PRO A 33 -12.57 2.38 10.99
C PRO A 33 -13.80 2.85 10.24
N VAL A 34 -13.91 2.45 8.96
CA VAL A 34 -15.14 2.60 8.19
C VAL A 34 -16.25 1.99 9.04
N THR A 35 -17.20 2.83 9.46
CA THR A 35 -18.18 2.42 10.46
C THR A 35 -19.07 1.35 9.85
N LEU A 36 -18.85 0.10 10.27
CA LEU A 36 -19.51 -1.08 9.70
C LEU A 36 -21.05 -0.97 9.74
N ASP A 37 -21.62 -0.22 10.69
CA ASP A 37 -23.04 0.13 10.72
C ASP A 37 -23.49 0.90 9.47
N LEU A 38 -22.70 1.86 8.99
CA LEU A 38 -23.00 2.62 7.77
C LEU A 38 -22.84 1.75 6.52
N VAL A 39 -21.89 0.81 6.52
CA VAL A 39 -21.70 -0.12 5.38
C VAL A 39 -22.83 -1.14 5.30
N VAL A 40 -23.27 -1.70 6.43
CA VAL A 40 -24.45 -2.60 6.49
C VAL A 40 -25.74 -1.84 6.17
N ARG A 41 -25.83 -0.56 6.55
CA ARG A 41 -26.91 0.34 6.12
C ARG A 41 -26.88 0.61 4.61
N GLN A 42 -25.69 0.78 4.03
CA GLN A 42 -25.50 0.93 2.57
C GLN A 42 -25.86 -0.36 1.82
N LEU A 43 -25.60 -1.54 2.38
CA LEU A 43 -26.07 -2.80 1.78
C LEU A 43 -27.60 -2.84 1.71
N GLY A 44 -28.28 -2.39 2.76
CA GLY A 44 -29.73 -2.21 2.74
C GLY A 44 -30.21 -1.27 1.64
N HIS A 45 -29.47 -0.18 1.39
CA HIS A 45 -29.76 0.76 0.30
C HIS A 45 -29.58 0.12 -1.09
N ASP A 46 -28.40 -0.43 -1.35
CA ASP A 46 -28.03 -1.01 -2.64
C ASP A 46 -28.98 -2.18 -3.00
N TYR A 47 -29.39 -3.00 -2.01
CA TYR A 47 -30.37 -4.09 -2.18
C TYR A 47 -31.77 -3.56 -2.54
N LEU A 48 -32.30 -2.59 -1.79
CA LEU A 48 -33.62 -2.02 -2.06
C LEU A 48 -33.65 -1.35 -3.45
N LEU A 49 -32.61 -0.60 -3.81
CA LEU A 49 -32.47 -0.02 -5.15
C LEU A 49 -32.42 -1.09 -6.25
N ALA A 50 -31.68 -2.18 -6.05
CA ALA A 50 -31.62 -3.28 -7.01
C ALA A 50 -32.98 -4.00 -7.15
N ARG A 51 -33.80 -4.00 -6.08
CA ARG A 51 -35.21 -4.42 -6.08
C ARG A 51 -36.19 -3.43 -6.69
N GLY A 52 -35.72 -2.25 -7.13
CA GLY A 52 -36.55 -1.18 -7.69
C GLY A 52 -37.21 -0.26 -6.65
N ASP A 53 -36.88 -0.40 -5.36
CA ASP A 53 -37.40 0.44 -4.27
C ASP A 53 -36.40 1.54 -3.89
N SER A 54 -36.70 2.75 -4.32
CA SER A 54 -35.94 3.97 -3.99
C SER A 54 -36.56 4.78 -2.85
N THR A 55 -37.65 4.31 -2.24
CA THR A 55 -38.49 5.08 -1.32
C THR A 55 -38.51 4.53 0.11
N SER A 56 -38.32 3.21 0.28
CA SER A 56 -38.34 2.59 1.61
C SER A 56 -37.24 3.11 2.52
N ARG A 57 -37.61 3.34 3.78
CA ARG A 57 -36.68 3.81 4.81
C ARG A 57 -35.81 2.66 5.30
N ILE A 58 -34.50 2.80 5.13
CA ILE A 58 -33.53 1.86 5.71
C ILE A 58 -33.49 2.03 7.24
N PRO A 59 -33.75 0.99 8.04
CA PRO A 59 -33.74 1.05 9.50
C PRO A 59 -32.33 1.22 10.06
N ALA A 60 -32.21 1.61 11.33
CA ALA A 60 -30.91 1.63 12.00
C ALA A 60 -30.36 0.20 12.13
N VAL A 61 -29.04 0.06 11.99
CA VAL A 61 -28.35 -1.21 12.23
C VAL A 61 -28.20 -1.39 13.74
N VAL A 62 -28.56 -2.58 14.24
CA VAL A 62 -28.44 -2.94 15.65
C VAL A 62 -27.27 -3.91 15.79
N ARG A 63 -26.40 -3.69 16.79
CA ARG A 63 -25.28 -4.59 17.09
C ARG A 63 -25.69 -5.59 18.16
N GLU A 64 -25.63 -6.88 17.83
CA GLU A 64 -26.01 -8.00 18.70
C GLU A 64 -24.95 -9.10 18.53
N ASP A 65 -24.32 -9.56 19.62
CA ASP A 65 -23.35 -10.67 19.64
C ASP A 65 -22.18 -10.56 18.63
N GLY A 66 -21.69 -9.34 18.40
CA GLY A 66 -20.65 -9.06 17.40
C GLY A 66 -21.13 -9.05 15.94
N SER A 67 -22.43 -9.32 15.72
CA SER A 67 -23.11 -9.20 14.43
C SER A 67 -23.85 -7.86 14.28
N TYR A 68 -24.21 -7.55 13.03
CA TYR A 68 -24.86 -6.34 12.59
C TYR A 68 -26.22 -6.72 11.99
N LEU A 69 -27.29 -6.38 12.68
CA LEU A 69 -28.67 -6.69 12.31
C LEU A 69 -29.32 -5.50 11.60
N LEU A 70 -29.68 -5.70 10.34
CA LEU A 70 -30.49 -4.79 9.53
C LEU A 70 -31.95 -5.29 9.52
N ARG A 71 -32.82 -4.56 10.22
CA ARG A 71 -34.22 -4.96 10.48
C ARG A 71 -35.17 -4.71 9.30
N LEU A 72 -34.88 -5.31 8.14
CA LEU A 72 -35.68 -5.15 6.90
C LEU A 72 -37.18 -5.43 7.10
N SER A 73 -37.54 -6.36 8.00
CA SER A 73 -38.93 -6.63 8.41
C SER A 73 -39.89 -6.90 7.23
N ALA A 74 -39.38 -7.54 6.17
CA ALA A 74 -40.06 -7.74 4.89
C ALA A 74 -39.66 -9.10 4.28
N GLU A 75 -40.29 -9.49 3.18
CA GLU A 75 -39.84 -10.62 2.37
C GLU A 75 -38.53 -10.24 1.64
N VAL A 76 -37.47 -11.03 1.84
CA VAL A 76 -36.12 -10.71 1.36
C VAL A 76 -35.69 -11.73 0.30
N ASP A 77 -35.37 -11.22 -0.89
CA ASP A 77 -34.71 -11.98 -1.95
C ASP A 77 -33.25 -12.20 -1.55
N TYR A 78 -32.93 -13.43 -1.13
CA TYR A 78 -31.59 -13.76 -0.65
C TYR A 78 -30.55 -13.75 -1.77
N ASP A 79 -30.91 -14.21 -2.97
CA ASP A 79 -29.99 -14.30 -4.10
C ASP A 79 -29.52 -12.92 -4.53
N LEU A 80 -30.46 -11.95 -4.60
CA LEU A 80 -30.14 -10.55 -4.87
C LEU A 80 -29.34 -9.92 -3.73
N LEU A 81 -29.71 -10.14 -2.46
CA LEU A 81 -28.98 -9.59 -1.31
C LEU A 81 -27.55 -10.13 -1.24
N ALA A 82 -27.37 -11.42 -1.49
CA ALA A 82 -26.09 -12.12 -1.48
C ALA A 82 -25.21 -11.78 -2.70
N ALA A 83 -25.81 -11.44 -3.84
CA ALA A 83 -25.10 -10.84 -4.99
C ALA A 83 -24.70 -9.38 -4.73
N THR A 84 -25.51 -8.63 -3.96
CA THR A 84 -25.25 -7.21 -3.66
C THR A 84 -24.16 -7.02 -2.61
N ALA A 85 -24.12 -7.84 -1.56
CA ALA A 85 -23.19 -7.68 -0.43
C ALA A 85 -21.69 -7.60 -0.83
N PRO A 86 -21.15 -8.50 -1.68
CA PRO A 86 -19.75 -8.39 -2.13
C PRO A 86 -19.45 -7.07 -2.84
N ILE A 87 -20.40 -6.58 -3.64
CA ILE A 87 -20.26 -5.34 -4.40
C ILE A 87 -20.23 -4.13 -3.45
N THR A 88 -21.17 -4.05 -2.51
CA THR A 88 -21.23 -2.95 -1.53
C THR A 88 -20.02 -2.96 -0.59
N PHE A 89 -19.59 -4.13 -0.11
CA PHE A 89 -18.48 -4.23 0.83
C PHE A 89 -17.12 -3.99 0.16
N ALA A 90 -16.94 -4.41 -1.09
CA ALA A 90 -15.76 -4.06 -1.89
C ALA A 90 -15.68 -2.55 -2.18
N LYS A 91 -16.80 -1.88 -2.51
CA LYS A 91 -16.85 -0.41 -2.64
C LYS A 91 -16.47 0.31 -1.35
N ALA A 92 -16.77 -0.28 -0.19
CA ALA A 92 -16.43 0.24 1.13
C ALA A 92 -14.99 -0.10 1.60
N GLY A 93 -14.19 -0.81 0.78
CA GLY A 93 -12.82 -1.20 1.10
C GLY A 93 -12.69 -2.32 2.14
N LEU A 94 -13.75 -3.10 2.39
CA LEU A 94 -13.73 -4.18 3.38
C LEU A 94 -13.02 -5.42 2.82
N ASN A 95 -11.78 -5.62 3.27
CA ASN A 95 -10.93 -6.77 2.89
C ASN A 95 -11.00 -7.95 3.88
N GLN A 96 -12.02 -8.00 4.74
CA GLN A 96 -12.24 -9.08 5.71
C GLN A 96 -13.40 -9.99 5.28
N GLY A 97 -13.29 -11.29 5.60
CA GLY A 97 -14.38 -12.23 5.37
C GLY A 97 -15.59 -11.92 6.25
N TYR A 98 -16.77 -12.37 5.84
CA TYR A 98 -18.02 -12.15 6.57
C TYR A 98 -19.02 -13.28 6.33
N SER A 99 -20.02 -13.42 7.18
CA SER A 99 -21.21 -14.22 6.91
C SER A 99 -22.44 -13.33 6.80
N LEU A 100 -23.32 -13.66 5.85
CA LEU A 100 -24.60 -12.99 5.62
C LEU A 100 -25.71 -14.02 5.81
N THR A 101 -26.59 -13.75 6.76
CA THR A 101 -27.68 -14.64 7.19
C THR A 101 -29.02 -13.90 7.16
N LEU A 102 -30.10 -14.61 6.83
CA LEU A 102 -31.47 -14.17 7.07
C LEU A 102 -31.98 -14.80 8.35
N THR A 103 -32.65 -13.97 9.16
CA THR A 103 -33.25 -14.33 10.43
C THR A 103 -34.74 -14.04 10.38
N ASP A 104 -35.56 -14.95 10.92
CA ASP A 104 -37.02 -14.73 11.01
C ASP A 104 -37.34 -13.51 11.89
N CYS A 105 -38.34 -12.73 11.49
CA CYS A 105 -38.71 -11.49 12.17
C CYS A 105 -39.22 -11.66 13.60
N ALA A 106 -39.79 -12.82 13.94
CA ALA A 106 -40.42 -13.09 15.23
C ALA A 106 -39.54 -13.98 16.13
N SER A 107 -38.94 -15.05 15.60
CA SER A 107 -38.07 -15.94 16.40
C SER A 107 -36.61 -15.48 16.48
N GLY A 108 -36.14 -14.69 15.50
CA GLY A 108 -34.72 -14.33 15.36
C GLY A 108 -33.82 -15.50 14.91
N GLU A 109 -34.40 -16.66 14.61
CA GLU A 109 -33.70 -17.87 14.16
C GLU A 109 -33.15 -17.69 12.74
N VAL A 110 -31.91 -18.15 12.51
CA VAL A 110 -31.28 -18.14 11.19
C VAL A 110 -31.86 -19.28 10.35
N PHE A 111 -32.56 -18.95 9.27
CA PHE A 111 -33.14 -19.93 8.35
C PHE A 111 -32.40 -20.03 7.01
N LEU A 112 -31.57 -19.04 6.67
CA LEU A 112 -30.79 -19.01 5.43
C LEU A 112 -29.47 -18.25 5.63
N GLY A 113 -28.40 -18.63 4.94
CA GLY A 113 -27.14 -17.89 5.05
C GLY A 113 -25.93 -18.52 4.35
N SER A 114 -24.88 -17.72 4.20
CA SER A 114 -23.62 -18.08 3.51
C SER A 114 -22.43 -17.35 4.13
N ALA A 115 -21.25 -17.96 4.04
CA ALA A 115 -19.98 -17.35 4.38
C ALA A 115 -19.24 -16.89 3.11
N PHE A 116 -18.61 -15.72 3.20
CA PHE A 116 -17.86 -15.06 2.15
C PHE A 116 -16.42 -14.90 2.64
N PRO A 117 -15.43 -15.60 2.05
CA PRO A 117 -14.04 -15.51 2.47
C PRO A 117 -13.43 -14.14 2.16
N ALA A 118 -12.36 -13.79 2.86
CA ALA A 118 -11.58 -12.58 2.58
C ALA A 118 -10.93 -12.65 1.19
N PRO A 119 -10.78 -11.51 0.47
CA PRO A 119 -10.00 -11.47 -0.77
C PRO A 119 -8.59 -12.03 -0.56
N GLY A 120 -8.16 -12.93 -1.44
CA GLY A 120 -6.84 -13.57 -1.36
C GLY A 120 -6.75 -14.82 -0.47
N PHE A 121 -7.81 -15.17 0.28
CA PHE A 121 -7.85 -16.44 1.03
C PHE A 121 -8.21 -17.61 0.10
N ALA A 122 -7.29 -17.96 -0.80
CA ALA A 122 -7.44 -19.03 -1.79
C ALA A 122 -7.28 -20.42 -1.16
N GLY A 123 -8.25 -20.81 -0.32
CA GLY A 123 -8.52 -22.22 -0.04
C GLY A 123 -9.39 -22.81 -1.15
N GLU A 124 -9.12 -24.04 -1.57
CA GLU A 124 -9.74 -24.69 -2.76
C GLU A 124 -11.20 -25.13 -2.57
N LEU A 125 -11.96 -24.42 -1.72
CA LEU A 125 -13.37 -24.64 -1.46
C LEU A 125 -14.13 -23.32 -1.59
N VAL A 126 -15.18 -23.35 -2.41
CA VAL A 126 -16.10 -22.23 -2.70
C VAL A 126 -15.51 -21.16 -3.64
N SER A 127 -15.60 -21.45 -4.95
CA SER A 127 -16.04 -20.42 -5.90
C SER A 127 -17.28 -19.75 -5.28
N GLY A 128 -17.24 -18.42 -5.11
CA GLY A 128 -18.11 -17.62 -4.24
C GLY A 128 -19.60 -17.58 -4.58
N GLN A 129 -20.24 -18.72 -4.77
CA GLN A 129 -21.68 -18.90 -4.89
C GLN A 129 -22.27 -19.14 -3.49
N PRO A 130 -23.10 -18.20 -2.99
CA PRO A 130 -23.95 -18.42 -1.82
C PRO A 130 -24.72 -19.75 -1.87
N ALA A 131 -24.90 -20.36 -0.70
CA ALA A 131 -25.74 -21.52 -0.54
C ALA A 131 -27.20 -21.17 -0.91
N CYS A 132 -27.92 -22.15 -1.46
CA CYS A 132 -29.33 -22.06 -1.85
C CYS A 132 -29.69 -21.11 -3.01
N ILE A 133 -28.71 -20.58 -3.75
CA ILE A 133 -28.99 -19.86 -5.00
C ILE A 133 -29.80 -20.71 -5.98
N GLY A 134 -30.82 -20.11 -6.59
CA GLY A 134 -31.66 -20.73 -7.62
C GLY A 134 -32.54 -21.88 -7.11
N ARG A 135 -32.76 -21.99 -5.79
CA ARG A 135 -33.76 -22.88 -5.20
C ARG A 135 -35.01 -22.10 -4.82
N ASP A 136 -36.15 -22.79 -4.72
CA ASP A 136 -37.34 -22.22 -4.10
C ASP A 136 -37.03 -21.86 -2.64
N GLN A 137 -37.15 -20.58 -2.30
CA GLN A 137 -36.91 -20.03 -0.97
C GLN A 137 -38.23 -19.78 -0.26
N GLU A 138 -38.28 -19.99 1.06
CA GLU A 138 -39.49 -19.80 1.83
C GLU A 138 -39.79 -18.30 2.00
N ALA A 139 -40.86 -17.83 1.34
CA ALA A 139 -41.33 -16.46 1.40
C ALA A 139 -41.84 -16.11 2.81
N ARG A 140 -40.96 -15.58 3.66
CA ARG A 140 -41.28 -15.09 5.01
C ARG A 140 -40.60 -13.77 5.34
N CYS A 141 -41.11 -13.11 6.38
CA CYS A 141 -40.51 -11.90 6.94
C CYS A 141 -39.10 -12.22 7.44
N ALA A 142 -38.10 -11.47 6.95
CA ALA A 142 -36.71 -11.65 7.28
C ALA A 142 -36.02 -10.34 7.68
N ASN A 143 -35.02 -10.48 8.56
CA ASN A 143 -34.01 -9.47 8.86
C ASN A 143 -32.64 -9.99 8.42
N ALA A 144 -31.82 -9.12 7.83
CA ALA A 144 -30.47 -9.48 7.40
C ALA A 144 -29.48 -9.28 8.55
N ARG A 145 -28.76 -10.32 8.94
CA ARG A 145 -27.70 -10.29 9.95
C ARG A 145 -26.35 -10.57 9.29
N VAL A 146 -25.41 -9.65 9.48
CA VAL A 146 -24.03 -9.73 8.96
C VAL A 146 -23.06 -9.89 10.12
N TYR A 147 -22.15 -10.87 10.06
CA TYR A 147 -21.05 -10.99 11.00
C TYR A 147 -19.73 -10.89 10.23
N PHE A 148 -18.86 -9.96 10.63
CA PHE A 148 -17.55 -9.79 10.00
C PHE A 148 -16.48 -10.55 10.78
N SER A 149 -15.75 -11.43 10.10
CA SER A 149 -14.59 -12.11 10.68
C SER A 149 -13.53 -11.07 11.06
N SER A 150 -12.98 -11.17 12.27
CA SER A 150 -11.87 -10.32 12.69
C SER A 150 -10.70 -10.45 11.69
N PRO A 151 -10.04 -9.35 11.26
CA PRO A 151 -8.81 -9.47 10.52
C PRO A 151 -7.80 -10.28 11.34
N GLN A 152 -7.10 -11.23 10.71
CA GLN A 152 -6.03 -11.96 11.39
C GLN A 152 -4.98 -10.93 11.84
N ALA A 153 -4.76 -10.87 13.16
CA ALA A 153 -3.77 -9.97 13.70
C ALA A 153 -2.40 -10.33 13.12
N ASN A 154 -1.73 -9.35 12.50
CA ASN A 154 -0.32 -9.48 12.15
C ASN A 154 0.45 -9.91 13.41
N PRO A 155 1.44 -10.83 13.30
CA PRO A 155 2.19 -11.29 14.45
C PRO A 155 2.77 -10.09 15.19
N SER A 156 2.51 -10.05 16.50
CA SER A 156 2.73 -8.88 17.33
C SER A 156 4.17 -8.34 17.23
N PRO A 157 4.41 -7.03 17.44
CA PRO A 157 5.72 -6.39 17.28
C PRO A 157 6.83 -6.88 18.25
N THR A 158 6.61 -7.98 18.97
CA THR A 158 7.57 -8.72 19.81
C THR A 158 8.95 -8.89 19.13
N GLY A 159 8.98 -9.16 17.82
CA GLY A 159 10.24 -9.25 17.05
C GLY A 159 11.04 -7.93 17.00
N ARG A 160 10.37 -6.78 16.94
CA ARG A 160 11.03 -5.44 16.95
C ARG A 160 11.70 -5.17 18.31
N TYR A 161 11.03 -5.53 19.41
CA TYR A 161 11.59 -5.34 20.76
C TYR A 161 12.80 -6.24 21.06
N LEU A 162 12.82 -7.47 20.55
CA LEU A 162 13.96 -8.38 20.68
C LEU A 162 15.22 -7.84 19.97
N LEU A 163 15.07 -7.26 18.78
CA LEU A 163 16.16 -6.61 18.04
C LEU A 163 16.72 -5.38 18.80
N GLY A 164 15.85 -4.57 19.40
CA GLY A 164 16.26 -3.41 20.21
C GLY A 164 17.04 -3.81 21.46
N GLY A 165 16.58 -4.84 22.18
CA GLY A 165 17.25 -5.39 23.35
C GLY A 165 18.64 -5.95 23.02
N ALA A 166 18.79 -6.66 21.91
CA ALA A 166 20.08 -7.15 21.42
C ALA A 166 21.05 -6.00 21.05
N GLY A 167 20.55 -4.95 20.40
CA GLY A 167 21.34 -3.75 20.06
C GLY A 167 21.87 -3.03 21.32
N ALA A 168 21.04 -2.87 22.33
CA ALA A 168 21.43 -2.28 23.62
C ALA A 168 22.50 -3.11 24.35
N LEU A 169 22.35 -4.44 24.38
CA LEU A 169 23.31 -5.35 25.02
C LEU A 169 24.70 -5.26 24.36
N LEU A 170 24.76 -5.26 23.03
CA LEU A 170 26.02 -5.13 22.27
C LEU A 170 26.73 -3.80 22.53
N LEU A 171 25.97 -2.70 22.66
CA LEU A 171 26.52 -1.39 23.04
C LEU A 171 27.09 -1.39 24.47
N ILE A 172 26.38 -1.98 25.44
CA ILE A 172 26.84 -2.07 26.84
C ILE A 172 28.12 -2.90 26.96
N ILE A 173 28.16 -4.08 26.34
CA ILE A 173 29.37 -4.93 26.29
C ILE A 173 30.54 -4.16 25.65
N GLY A 174 30.27 -3.45 24.55
CA GLY A 174 31.25 -2.61 23.87
C GLY A 174 31.78 -1.45 24.72
N LEU A 175 31.00 -0.90 25.65
CA LEU A 175 31.42 0.19 26.53
C LEU A 175 32.16 -0.31 27.78
N ALA A 176 31.69 -1.40 28.41
CA ALA A 176 32.28 -1.94 29.64
C ALA A 176 33.76 -2.29 29.47
N PHE A 177 34.14 -2.92 28.36
CA PHE A 177 35.53 -3.31 28.06
C PHE A 177 36.50 -2.14 27.79
N ARG A 178 36.03 -0.88 27.76
CA ARG A 178 36.90 0.31 27.63
C ARG A 178 37.45 0.78 28.98
N ARG A 179 36.78 0.49 30.10
CA ARG A 179 37.17 0.96 31.44
C ARG A 179 38.37 0.21 32.06
N SER A 180 38.71 -0.98 31.57
CA SER A 180 39.77 -1.83 32.13
C SER A 180 41.20 -1.54 31.62
N ARG A 181 41.44 -0.37 31.02
CA ARG A 181 42.78 0.06 30.55
C ARG A 181 43.11 1.52 30.91
N LEU A 182 43.04 1.84 32.19
CA LEU A 182 43.67 3.02 32.79
C LEU A 182 44.41 2.59 34.07
N VAL A 183 45.68 2.23 33.90
CA VAL A 183 46.69 2.06 34.95
C VAL A 183 48.01 2.58 34.36
N GLU A 184 48.79 3.30 35.17
CA GLU A 184 50.11 3.95 34.98
C GLU A 184 51.04 3.49 33.83
N GLU A 185 51.91 4.33 33.25
CA GLU A 185 53.07 4.97 33.93
C GLU A 185 53.55 6.33 33.37
N HIS A 186 54.34 7.03 34.21
CA HIS A 186 55.18 8.22 33.96
C HIS A 186 56.37 8.14 34.97
N PRO A 187 57.60 8.67 34.75
CA PRO A 187 58.03 9.87 34.00
C PRO A 187 59.13 9.56 32.94
N THR A 188 60.09 10.39 32.46
CA THR A 188 60.63 11.71 32.86
C THR A 188 61.33 12.48 31.73
N ALA A 189 61.44 13.81 31.89
CA ALA A 189 62.41 14.79 31.37
C ALA A 189 63.38 14.46 30.19
N SER A 190 63.30 15.27 29.12
CA SER A 190 64.24 16.40 28.87
C SER A 190 63.96 17.14 27.54
N ALA A 191 64.38 18.40 27.45
CA ALA A 191 64.34 19.28 26.26
C ALA A 191 65.78 19.47 25.71
N PRO A 192 66.08 20.08 24.52
CA PRO A 192 65.33 21.16 23.84
C PRO A 192 65.27 21.13 22.27
N SER A 193 64.69 22.21 21.71
CA SER A 193 64.53 22.64 20.30
C SER A 193 65.85 22.85 19.51
N PRO A 194 65.89 23.40 18.26
CA PRO A 194 64.82 23.78 17.29
C PRO A 194 65.11 23.33 15.82
N VAL A 195 64.40 23.89 14.81
CA VAL A 195 64.89 24.41 13.49
C VAL A 195 63.92 24.17 12.30
N ASP A 196 63.30 25.27 11.84
CA ASP A 196 63.14 25.76 10.44
C ASP A 196 62.43 24.96 9.30
N GLY A 197 61.98 25.70 8.26
CA GLY A 197 61.28 25.23 7.05
C GLY A 197 59.74 25.32 7.17
N SER A 198 59.03 26.40 6.80
CA SER A 198 59.04 27.24 5.58
C SER A 198 58.50 26.53 4.32
N VAL A 199 58.03 27.34 3.35
CA VAL A 199 57.65 27.03 1.94
C VAL A 199 56.13 26.85 1.63
N VAL A 200 55.56 27.94 1.06
CA VAL A 200 54.55 28.03 -0.04
C VAL A 200 53.04 27.91 0.25
N ALA A 201 52.45 29.08 0.55
CA ALA A 201 51.52 29.90 -0.26
C ALA A 201 50.51 29.29 -1.30
N PRO A 202 49.32 29.90 -1.49
CA PRO A 202 48.25 29.49 -2.42
C PRO A 202 48.32 30.15 -3.81
N PRO A 203 47.44 29.75 -4.78
CA PRO A 203 46.26 30.59 -5.13
C PRO A 203 44.98 29.75 -5.37
N ARG A 204 43.74 30.17 -5.07
CA ARG A 204 42.91 31.35 -5.44
C ARG A 204 42.14 31.23 -6.78
N ILE A 205 40.82 31.36 -6.67
CA ILE A 205 39.81 31.80 -7.67
C ILE A 205 39.49 30.82 -8.81
N ALA A 206 38.26 30.27 -8.78
CA ALA A 206 37.24 30.56 -9.80
C ALA A 206 35.86 30.00 -9.36
N GLU A 207 34.89 30.88 -9.11
CA GLU A 207 33.51 30.56 -9.51
C GLU A 207 33.44 30.57 -11.03
N PRO A 208 32.63 29.68 -11.61
CA PRO A 208 31.74 30.13 -12.67
C PRO A 208 30.28 29.77 -12.37
N GLU A 209 29.47 30.82 -12.31
CA GLU A 209 28.25 30.99 -13.11
C GLU A 209 27.36 29.76 -13.37
N ALA A 210 26.19 29.80 -12.72
CA ALA A 210 24.86 29.46 -13.25
C ALA A 210 24.75 28.44 -14.40
N VAL A 211 24.26 27.24 -14.08
CA VAL A 211 23.49 26.40 -15.02
C VAL A 211 22.13 26.07 -14.41
N SER A 212 21.08 26.71 -14.93
CA SER A 212 19.70 26.43 -14.58
C SER A 212 19.32 25.01 -15.01
N THR A 213 18.99 24.15 -14.05
CA THR A 213 18.34 22.86 -14.34
C THR A 213 17.08 22.75 -13.50
N THR A 214 15.91 22.86 -14.14
CA THR A 214 14.60 22.74 -13.48
C THR A 214 14.45 21.32 -12.90
N PRO A 215 14.26 21.15 -11.59
CA PRO A 215 14.17 19.83 -10.98
C PRO A 215 12.75 19.27 -11.11
N GLY A 216 12.55 18.29 -11.99
CA GLY A 216 11.27 17.56 -12.08
C GLY A 216 11.00 16.81 -13.39
N VAL A 217 11.59 17.22 -14.51
CA VAL A 217 11.23 16.67 -15.84
C VAL A 217 11.94 15.34 -16.14
N ILE A 218 11.16 14.27 -16.32
CA ILE A 218 11.60 12.94 -16.74
C ILE A 218 11.74 12.90 -18.26
N ARG A 219 12.97 12.74 -18.77
CA ARG A 219 13.21 12.54 -20.21
C ARG A 219 13.00 11.08 -20.59
N ILE A 220 12.03 10.82 -21.47
CA ILE A 220 11.76 9.48 -22.02
C ILE A 220 12.72 9.24 -23.18
N ASN A 221 12.76 10.14 -24.16
CA ASN A 221 13.80 10.22 -25.19
C ASN A 221 13.94 11.67 -25.70
N ASP A 222 14.73 11.88 -26.76
CA ASP A 222 14.94 13.22 -27.35
C ASP A 222 13.67 13.88 -27.91
N HIS A 223 12.58 13.12 -28.06
CA HIS A 223 11.31 13.56 -28.63
C HIS A 223 10.13 13.50 -27.64
N CYS A 224 10.39 13.13 -26.38
CA CYS A 224 9.36 12.92 -25.38
C CYS A 224 9.88 13.14 -23.95
N SER A 225 9.26 14.05 -23.22
CA SER A 225 9.54 14.29 -21.80
C SER A 225 8.24 14.49 -21.01
N LEU A 226 8.22 13.92 -19.81
CA LEU A 226 7.11 13.97 -18.86
C LEU A 226 7.49 14.90 -17.71
N ASP A 227 6.60 15.81 -17.34
CA ASP A 227 6.67 16.52 -16.06
C ASP A 227 5.57 15.99 -15.13
N PRO A 228 5.92 15.18 -14.10
CA PRO A 228 4.96 14.65 -13.14
C PRO A 228 4.32 15.73 -12.24
N GLN A 229 4.93 16.91 -12.10
CA GLN A 229 4.42 17.98 -11.23
C GLN A 229 3.38 18.85 -11.93
N SER A 230 3.60 19.21 -13.19
CA SER A 230 2.62 19.95 -14.00
C SER A 230 1.57 19.06 -14.68
N LEU A 231 1.79 17.74 -14.72
CA LEU A 231 0.97 16.76 -15.44
C LEU A 231 0.94 17.02 -16.96
N GLU A 232 2.07 17.46 -17.51
CA GLU A 232 2.25 17.73 -18.93
C GLU A 232 3.18 16.69 -19.58
N LEU A 233 2.73 16.15 -20.71
CA LEU A 233 3.54 15.31 -21.59
C LEU A 233 3.97 16.14 -22.81
N SER A 234 5.25 16.51 -22.86
CA SER A 234 5.83 17.20 -24.00
C SER A 234 6.32 16.20 -25.04
N THR A 235 5.73 16.23 -26.24
CA THR A 235 6.13 15.42 -27.39
C THR A 235 6.60 16.30 -28.54
N ALA A 236 7.22 15.72 -29.56
CA ALA A 236 7.57 16.42 -30.80
C ALA A 236 6.36 17.08 -31.52
N ALA A 237 5.12 16.66 -31.24
CA ALA A 237 3.91 17.25 -31.79
C ALA A 237 3.34 18.41 -30.94
N GLY A 238 3.79 18.55 -29.68
CA GLY A 238 3.30 19.56 -28.72
C GLY A 238 3.23 19.05 -27.28
N ALA A 239 2.89 19.96 -26.36
CA ALA A 239 2.61 19.65 -24.96
C ALA A 239 1.14 19.26 -24.79
N ASP A 240 0.91 18.15 -24.08
CA ASP A 240 -0.38 17.46 -24.06
C ASP A 240 -0.72 17.04 -22.62
N THR A 241 -1.77 17.62 -22.03
CA THR A 241 -2.12 17.40 -20.61
C THR A 241 -2.53 15.94 -20.34
N ILE A 242 -2.04 15.36 -19.25
CA ILE A 242 -2.36 13.99 -18.82
C ILE A 242 -2.98 13.98 -17.41
N THR A 243 -3.64 12.88 -17.04
CA THR A 243 -4.12 12.73 -15.65
C THR A 243 -3.01 12.22 -14.73
N PHE A 244 -3.12 12.49 -13.43
CA PHE A 244 -2.18 11.99 -12.40
C PHE A 244 -1.86 10.49 -12.51
N ARG A 245 -2.88 9.65 -12.77
CA ARG A 245 -2.68 8.20 -12.97
C ARG A 245 -1.96 7.85 -14.27
N GLU A 246 -2.16 8.64 -15.33
CA GLU A 246 -1.44 8.47 -16.60
C GLU A 246 0.02 8.90 -16.45
N ALA A 247 0.30 9.97 -15.67
CA ALA A 247 1.64 10.40 -15.30
C ALA A 247 2.37 9.32 -14.48
N LYS A 248 1.81 8.90 -13.33
CA LYS A 248 2.40 7.87 -12.45
C LYS A 248 2.60 6.52 -13.16
N LEU A 249 1.69 6.15 -14.08
CA LEU A 249 1.87 4.96 -14.92
C LEU A 249 3.01 5.13 -15.92
N LEU A 250 3.10 6.26 -16.62
CA LEU A 250 4.14 6.50 -17.61
C LEU A 250 5.53 6.65 -16.96
N GLU A 251 5.61 7.28 -15.79
CA GLU A 251 6.78 7.35 -14.91
C GLU A 251 7.24 5.94 -14.53
N TYR A 252 6.38 5.12 -13.92
CA TYR A 252 6.73 3.75 -13.53
C TYR A 252 7.18 2.87 -14.72
N LEU A 253 6.53 3.01 -15.88
CA LEU A 253 6.97 2.37 -17.12
C LEU A 253 8.33 2.88 -17.59
N SER A 254 8.60 4.18 -17.44
CA SER A 254 9.85 4.85 -17.84
C SER A 254 11.03 4.58 -16.92
N ASP A 255 10.80 4.16 -15.68
CA ASP A 255 11.85 3.66 -14.78
C ASP A 255 12.25 2.22 -15.11
N ASN A 256 11.31 1.43 -15.62
CA ASN A 256 11.46 -0.01 -15.89
C ASN A 256 11.51 -0.29 -17.41
N ARG A 257 12.32 0.49 -18.13
CA ARG A 257 12.41 0.44 -19.61
C ARG A 257 12.85 -0.94 -20.10
N ASN A 258 12.24 -1.38 -21.18
CA ASN A 258 12.49 -2.65 -21.87
C ASN A 258 12.21 -3.93 -21.04
N GLU A 259 11.84 -3.81 -19.75
CA GLU A 259 11.42 -4.92 -18.88
C GLU A 259 9.98 -5.38 -19.19
N VAL A 260 9.66 -6.66 -18.94
CA VAL A 260 8.27 -7.15 -18.95
C VAL A 260 7.70 -7.03 -17.54
N LEU A 261 6.76 -6.11 -17.35
CA LEU A 261 6.11 -5.86 -16.08
C LEU A 261 4.78 -6.64 -16.00
N PRO A 262 4.60 -7.53 -15.01
CA PRO A 262 3.33 -8.19 -14.75
C PRO A 262 2.22 -7.19 -14.40
N ARG A 263 0.98 -7.46 -14.81
CA ARG A 263 -0.17 -6.57 -14.50
C ARG A 263 -0.30 -6.25 -13.01
N ALA A 264 -0.10 -7.26 -12.14
CA ALA A 264 -0.17 -7.09 -10.69
C ALA A 264 0.87 -6.08 -10.17
N ARG A 265 2.13 -6.16 -10.63
CA ARG A 265 3.21 -5.25 -10.23
C ARG A 265 2.97 -3.81 -10.69
N ILE A 266 2.42 -3.62 -11.89
CA ILE A 266 2.00 -2.29 -12.37
C ILE A 266 0.83 -1.76 -11.53
N HIS A 267 -0.15 -2.60 -11.22
CA HIS A 267 -1.28 -2.23 -10.37
C HIS A 267 -0.82 -1.81 -8.96
N GLU A 268 0.06 -2.57 -8.34
CA GLU A 268 0.61 -2.29 -7.01
C GLU A 268 1.41 -0.98 -7.00
N ALA A 269 2.33 -0.76 -7.95
CA ALA A 269 3.15 0.45 -7.99
C ALA A 269 2.33 1.72 -8.28
N VAL A 270 1.34 1.66 -9.17
CA VAL A 270 0.60 2.85 -9.63
C VAL A 270 -0.65 3.14 -8.78
N TRP A 271 -1.23 2.14 -8.10
CA TRP A 271 -2.45 2.31 -7.27
C TRP A 271 -2.31 1.87 -5.80
N GLY A 272 -1.32 1.04 -5.45
CA GLY A 272 -1.24 0.38 -4.13
C GLY A 272 -1.04 1.33 -2.94
N GLU A 273 -0.25 2.39 -3.11
CA GLU A 273 0.05 3.37 -2.04
C GLU A 273 -1.17 4.17 -1.57
N GLU A 274 -2.20 4.31 -2.41
CA GLU A 274 -3.31 5.23 -2.18
C GLU A 274 -4.62 4.49 -1.83
N GLY A 275 -4.63 3.15 -1.86
CA GLY A 275 -5.82 2.33 -1.58
C GLY A 275 -7.00 2.51 -2.54
N VAL A 276 -6.85 3.31 -3.60
CA VAL A 276 -7.95 3.66 -4.51
C VAL A 276 -8.23 2.54 -5.50
N LEU A 277 -9.28 1.77 -5.23
CA LEU A 277 -9.93 0.88 -6.19
C LEU A 277 -10.59 1.71 -7.32
N THR A 278 -9.81 2.21 -8.28
CA THR A 278 -10.39 2.90 -9.44
C THR A 278 -11.18 1.91 -10.28
N GLY A 279 -12.47 2.15 -10.50
CA GLY A 279 -13.35 1.34 -11.37
C GLY A 279 -13.03 1.38 -12.87
N ARG A 280 -11.77 1.58 -13.25
CA ARG A 280 -11.25 1.58 -14.63
C ARG A 280 -10.03 0.66 -14.67
N SER A 281 -9.98 -0.28 -15.61
CA SER A 281 -8.86 -1.21 -15.72
C SER A 281 -7.57 -0.53 -16.18
N LEU A 282 -6.42 -1.10 -15.82
CA LEU A 282 -5.09 -0.71 -16.32
C LEU A 282 -5.07 -0.59 -17.86
N ASP A 283 -5.77 -1.50 -18.55
CA ASP A 283 -5.84 -1.53 -20.01
C ASP A 283 -6.42 -0.22 -20.60
N VAL A 284 -7.34 0.45 -19.90
CA VAL A 284 -7.90 1.75 -20.32
C VAL A 284 -6.83 2.84 -20.28
N PHE A 285 -6.02 2.88 -19.22
CA PHE A 285 -4.93 3.85 -19.08
C PHE A 285 -3.82 3.59 -20.10
N VAL A 286 -3.44 2.32 -20.30
CA VAL A 286 -2.48 1.92 -21.36
C VAL A 286 -3.00 2.30 -22.76
N SER A 287 -4.29 2.10 -23.03
CA SER A 287 -4.92 2.48 -24.31
C SER A 287 -4.85 3.99 -24.58
N ARG A 288 -4.97 4.83 -23.53
CA ARG A 288 -4.85 6.29 -23.64
C ARG A 288 -3.40 6.73 -23.81
N LEU A 289 -2.47 6.21 -23.00
CA LEU A 289 -1.04 6.50 -23.14
C LEU A 289 -0.54 6.15 -24.54
N ARG A 290 -0.91 4.97 -25.07
CA ARG A 290 -0.59 4.56 -26.44
C ARG A 290 -1.05 5.55 -27.51
N LYS A 291 -2.18 6.24 -27.33
CA LYS A 291 -2.65 7.27 -28.28
C LYS A 291 -1.79 8.52 -28.21
N LYS A 292 -1.41 8.95 -26.99
CA LYS A 292 -0.60 10.15 -26.75
C LYS A 292 0.85 10.01 -27.21
N ILE A 293 1.46 8.83 -27.02
CA ILE A 293 2.85 8.57 -27.44
C ILE A 293 2.97 7.99 -28.86
N LYS A 294 1.86 7.83 -29.60
CA LYS A 294 1.84 7.14 -30.90
C LYS A 294 2.79 7.72 -31.95
N GLU A 295 2.98 9.05 -31.89
CA GLU A 295 3.77 9.81 -32.86
C GLU A 295 5.23 10.02 -32.41
N VAL A 296 5.58 9.54 -31.21
CA VAL A 296 6.95 9.60 -30.68
C VAL A 296 7.78 8.45 -31.30
N PRO A 297 8.82 8.74 -32.09
CA PRO A 297 9.68 7.68 -32.62
C PRO A 297 10.44 6.98 -31.49
N GLY A 298 10.64 5.67 -31.61
CA GLY A 298 11.39 4.86 -30.64
C GLY A 298 10.67 4.53 -29.33
N VAL A 299 9.42 4.98 -29.12
CA VAL A 299 8.67 4.73 -27.86
C VAL A 299 7.40 3.91 -28.12
N GLU A 300 7.28 2.74 -27.49
CA GLU A 300 6.12 1.86 -27.65
C GLU A 300 5.77 1.12 -26.34
N ILE A 301 4.49 1.13 -25.94
CA ILE A 301 3.99 0.21 -24.91
C ILE A 301 3.50 -1.08 -25.59
N GLN A 302 4.26 -2.17 -25.48
CA GLN A 302 3.93 -3.48 -26.03
C GLN A 302 3.09 -4.32 -25.06
N THR A 303 2.09 -5.07 -25.56
CA THR A 303 1.35 -6.04 -24.74
C THR A 303 2.08 -7.38 -24.75
N VAL A 304 2.40 -7.94 -23.58
CA VAL A 304 2.86 -9.32 -23.44
C VAL A 304 1.70 -10.17 -22.95
N HIS A 305 1.17 -11.02 -23.84
CA HIS A 305 -0.02 -11.83 -23.56
C HIS A 305 0.20 -12.74 -22.34
N GLY A 306 -0.84 -12.92 -21.51
CA GLY A 306 -0.77 -13.65 -20.24
C GLY A 306 0.02 -12.98 -19.10
N ILE A 307 0.93 -12.05 -19.38
CA ILE A 307 1.85 -11.47 -18.36
C ILE A 307 1.50 -10.02 -18.04
N GLY A 308 1.56 -9.12 -19.04
CA GLY A 308 1.40 -7.67 -18.79
C GLY A 308 1.90 -6.80 -19.93
N TYR A 309 2.78 -5.86 -19.62
CA TYR A 309 3.24 -4.82 -20.55
C TYR A 309 4.75 -4.68 -20.53
N ARG A 310 5.33 -4.29 -21.67
CA ARG A 310 6.72 -3.85 -21.80
C ARG A 310 6.73 -2.44 -22.36
N PHE A 311 7.47 -1.54 -21.73
CA PHE A 311 7.71 -0.20 -22.29
C PHE A 311 9.01 -0.21 -23.07
N ARG A 312 8.93 -0.28 -24.40
CA ARG A 312 10.08 -0.22 -25.28
C ARG A 312 10.46 1.25 -25.48
N VAL A 313 11.72 1.55 -25.17
CA VAL A 313 12.34 2.84 -25.47
C VAL A 313 13.64 2.55 -26.20
N GLU A 314 13.72 3.01 -27.44
CA GLU A 314 14.94 3.11 -28.22
C GLU A 314 15.54 4.50 -27.96
N GLY A 315 16.84 4.54 -27.70
CA GLY A 315 17.60 5.75 -27.40
C GLY A 315 18.65 6.02 -28.46
#